data_AF-A0A0R2T2J9-F1
#
_entry.id   AF-A0A0R2T2J9-F1
#
_cell.length_a   1.000
_cell.length_b   1.000
_cell.length_c   1.000
_cell.angle_alpha   90.00
_cell.angle_beta   90.00
_cell.angle_gamma   90.00
#
_symmetry.space_group_name_H-M   'P 1'
#
loop_
_entity.id
_entity.type
_entity.pdbx_description
1 polymer ?
#
loop_
_entity_poly.entity_id
_entity_poly.type
_entity_poly.pdbx_seq_one_letter_code
_entity_poly.pdbx_strand_id
1 'polypeptide(L)' 'MAKEKALGDAIKFEDIHGEVAGVYPRIMLEGDMEIGAWSCGMVAGLIHDVPTCKELIDRIMSEADAIISNRLANILKG' A
#
# COMPACT_ATOMS: atom_id res chain seq x y z
N MET A 1 -13.59 -17.37 -4.24
CA MET A 1 -15.05 -17.53 -3.97
C MET A 1 -15.56 -18.96 -4.02
N ALA A 2 -15.04 -19.88 -4.86
CA ALA A 2 -15.56 -21.27 -4.89
C ALA A 2 -15.37 -22.01 -3.55
N LYS A 3 -14.19 -21.91 -2.94
CA LYS A 3 -13.84 -22.56 -1.66
C LYS A 3 -14.64 -22.00 -0.49
N GLU A 4 -14.73 -20.66 -0.40
CA GLU A 4 -15.58 -19.95 0.56
C GLU A 4 -17.06 -20.35 0.46
N LYS A 5 -17.60 -20.40 -0.76
CA LYS A 5 -18.99 -20.84 -1.00
C LYS A 5 -19.23 -22.32 -0.67
N ALA A 6 -18.22 -23.18 -0.88
CA ALA A 6 -18.32 -24.61 -0.63
C ALA A 6 -18.19 -24.98 0.86
N LEU A 7 -17.30 -24.30 1.59
CA LEU A 7 -17.01 -24.61 2.99
C LEU A 7 -17.85 -23.79 3.98
N GLY A 8 -18.30 -22.59 3.59
CA GLY A 8 -19.09 -21.71 4.45
C GLY A 8 -18.44 -21.50 5.81
N ASP A 9 -19.23 -21.61 6.88
CA ASP A 9 -18.77 -21.43 8.26
C ASP A 9 -17.77 -22.50 8.74
N ALA A 10 -17.62 -23.62 8.00
CA ALA A 10 -16.68 -24.68 8.34
C ALA A 10 -15.26 -24.41 7.83
N ILE A 11 -15.04 -23.34 7.05
CA ILE A 11 -13.72 -22.97 6.54
C ILE A 11 -12.75 -22.71 7.70
N LYS A 12 -11.54 -23.25 7.58
CA LYS A 12 -10.45 -23.03 8.54
C LYS A 12 -9.27 -22.34 7.86
N PHE A 13 -8.36 -21.83 8.68
CA PHE A 13 -7.15 -21.20 8.18
C PHE A 13 -6.29 -22.15 7.35
N GLU A 14 -6.23 -23.43 7.73
CA GLU A 14 -5.49 -24.47 7.00
C GLU A 14 -5.97 -24.61 5.55
N ASP A 15 -7.26 -24.36 5.29
CA ASP A 15 -7.85 -24.44 3.95
C ASP A 15 -7.36 -23.32 3.02
N ILE A 16 -6.86 -22.20 3.57
CA ILE A 16 -6.36 -21.04 2.83
C ILE A 16 -4.86 -20.79 3.03
N HIS A 17 -4.17 -21.59 3.85
CA HIS A 17 -2.76 -21.38 4.20
C HIS A 17 -1.85 -21.23 2.98
N GLY A 18 -2.02 -22.06 1.95
CA GLY A 18 -1.21 -21.99 0.72
C GLY A 18 -1.42 -20.70 -0.10
N GLU A 19 -2.51 -19.99 0.11
CA GLU A 19 -2.85 -18.74 -0.60
C GLU A 19 -2.35 -17.50 0.14
N VAL A 20 -2.04 -17.63 1.45
CA VAL A 20 -1.69 -16.49 2.32
C VAL A 20 -0.31 -16.61 2.97
N ALA A 21 0.22 -17.81 3.15
CA ALA A 21 1.50 -18.03 3.84
C ALA A 21 2.64 -18.25 2.84
N GLY A 22 3.77 -17.57 3.06
CA GLY A 22 4.99 -17.77 2.27
C GLY A 22 4.94 -17.26 0.82
N VAL A 23 3.86 -16.61 0.40
CA VAL A 23 3.71 -15.99 -0.92
C VAL A 23 4.38 -14.61 -0.98
N TYR A 24 4.38 -13.88 0.14
CA TYR A 24 4.86 -12.50 0.24
C TYR A 24 6.30 -12.28 -0.27
N PRO A 25 7.31 -13.10 0.13
CA PRO A 25 8.68 -12.91 -0.34
C PRO A 25 8.82 -13.13 -1.84
N ARG A 26 8.10 -14.10 -2.42
CA ARG A 26 8.14 -14.35 -3.87
C ARG A 26 7.51 -13.20 -4.64
N ILE A 27 6.37 -12.68 -4.20
CA ILE A 27 5.74 -11.50 -4.83
C ILE A 27 6.71 -10.32 -4.84
N MET A 28 7.35 -10.03 -3.70
CA MET A 28 8.23 -8.86 -3.56
C MET A 28 9.58 -8.99 -4.27
N LEU A 29 10.12 -10.21 -4.40
CA LEU A 29 11.44 -10.45 -5.00
C LEU A 29 11.35 -10.80 -6.49
N GLU A 30 10.36 -11.58 -6.89
CA GLU A 30 10.22 -12.13 -8.24
C GLU A 30 9.19 -11.36 -9.08
N GLY A 31 8.32 -10.56 -8.44
CA GLY A 31 7.32 -9.74 -9.13
C GLY A 31 6.11 -10.50 -9.65
N ASP A 32 5.93 -11.77 -9.24
CA ASP A 32 4.75 -12.56 -9.58
C ASP A 32 3.58 -12.14 -8.69
N MET A 33 2.67 -11.30 -9.21
CA MET A 33 1.59 -10.68 -8.44
C MET A 33 0.38 -11.59 -8.23
N GLU A 34 0.30 -12.72 -8.96
CA GLU A 34 -0.89 -13.58 -9.01
C GLU A 34 -0.82 -14.76 -8.03
N ILE A 35 0.31 -14.96 -7.34
CA ILE A 35 0.55 -16.13 -6.48
C ILE A 35 -0.08 -16.01 -5.08
N GLY A 36 -0.62 -14.85 -4.71
CA GLY A 36 -1.31 -14.70 -3.43
C GLY A 36 -1.46 -13.26 -2.96
N ALA A 37 -1.92 -13.14 -1.71
CA ALA A 37 -2.17 -11.83 -1.10
C ALA A 37 -0.87 -11.12 -0.69
N TRP A 38 -0.82 -9.81 -0.94
CA TRP A 38 0.23 -8.91 -0.46
C TRP A 38 -0.37 -7.58 -0.01
N SER A 39 0.32 -6.86 0.88
CA SER A 39 -0.22 -5.65 1.48
C SER A 39 0.03 -4.44 0.59
N CYS A 40 -1.05 -3.80 0.16
CA CYS A 40 -1.02 -2.51 -0.53
C CYS A 40 -2.17 -1.63 -0.03
N GLY A 41 -1.86 -0.45 0.51
CA GLY A 41 -2.88 0.49 0.96
C GLY A 41 -3.44 1.31 -0.20
N MET A 42 -4.66 1.85 -0.04
CA MET A 42 -5.29 2.74 -1.03
C MET A 42 -4.44 3.96 -1.39
N VAL A 43 -3.50 4.36 -0.52
CA VAL A 43 -2.53 5.44 -0.76
C VAL A 43 -1.68 5.21 -2.02
N ALA A 44 -1.53 3.96 -2.48
CA ALA A 44 -0.84 3.66 -3.72
C ALA A 44 -1.44 4.39 -4.93
N GLY A 45 -2.75 4.71 -4.91
CA GLY A 45 -3.39 5.51 -5.94
C GLY A 45 -2.92 6.96 -6.03
N LEU A 46 -2.14 7.45 -5.04
CA LEU A 46 -1.51 8.78 -5.03
C LEU A 46 -0.02 8.73 -5.39
N ILE A 47 0.55 7.54 -5.60
CA ILE A 47 1.98 7.35 -5.91
C ILE A 47 2.13 7.17 -7.42
N HIS A 48 2.90 8.05 -8.06
CA HIS A 48 3.05 8.09 -9.52
C HIS A 48 4.50 8.08 -10.00
N ASP A 49 5.45 7.97 -9.07
CA ASP A 49 6.88 7.97 -9.31
C ASP A 49 7.62 7.05 -8.31
N VAL A 50 8.89 6.79 -8.58
CA VAL A 50 9.76 5.92 -7.74
C VAL A 50 11.05 6.68 -7.40
N PRO A 51 11.02 7.63 -6.45
CA PRO A 51 12.19 8.38 -6.01
C PRO A 51 13.12 7.55 -5.12
N THR A 52 14.34 8.03 -4.89
CA THR A 52 15.15 7.56 -3.76
C THR A 52 14.47 7.94 -2.44
N CYS A 53 14.80 7.23 -1.36
CA CYS A 53 14.28 7.57 -0.02
C CYS A 53 14.61 9.01 0.38
N LYS A 54 15.78 9.52 -0.02
CA LYS A 54 16.19 10.89 0.27
C LYS A 54 15.29 11.90 -0.45
N GLU A 55 15.12 11.75 -1.75
CA GLU A 55 14.28 12.65 -2.55
C GLU A 55 12.82 12.62 -2.11
N LEU A 56 12.30 11.45 -1.73
CA LEU A 56 10.95 11.32 -1.18
C LEU A 56 10.79 12.16 0.09
N ILE A 57 11.70 11.99 1.06
CA ILE A 57 11.63 12.68 2.35
C ILE A 57 11.84 14.18 2.17
N ASP A 58 12.86 14.59 1.39
CA ASP A 58 13.14 16.01 1.13
C ASP A 58 11.92 16.70 0.51
N ARG A 59 11.26 16.05 -0.45
CA ARG A 59 10.05 16.57 -1.09
C ARG A 59 8.89 16.69 -0.12
N ILE A 60 8.60 15.65 0.68
CA ILE A 60 7.54 15.70 1.69
C ILE A 60 7.75 16.89 2.64
N MET A 61 8.98 17.07 3.13
CA MET A 61 9.29 18.17 4.05
C MET A 61 9.14 19.53 3.38
N SER A 62 9.67 19.69 2.16
CA SER A 62 9.56 20.96 1.41
C SER A 62 8.11 21.31 1.05
N GLU A 63 7.30 20.32 0.66
CA GLU A 63 5.88 20.51 0.36
C GLU A 63 5.09 20.87 1.61
N ALA A 64 5.37 20.21 2.75
CA ALA A 64 4.75 20.54 4.04
C ALA A 64 5.08 21.99 4.47
N ASP A 65 6.35 22.39 4.37
CA ASP A 65 6.77 23.76 4.68
C ASP A 65 6.08 24.78 3.77
N ALA A 66 5.95 24.49 2.47
CA ALA A 66 5.26 25.35 1.52
C ALA A 66 3.75 25.45 1.83
N ILE A 67 3.11 24.35 2.24
CA ILE A 67 1.70 24.36 2.66
C ILE A 67 1.51 25.27 3.88
N ILE A 68 2.37 25.14 4.89
CA ILE A 68 2.26 25.93 6.12
C ILE A 68 2.54 27.41 5.85
N SER A 69 3.69 27.71 5.24
CA SER A 69 4.18 29.07 5.07
C SER A 69 3.43 29.87 4.00
N ASN A 70 2.86 29.21 3.00
CA ASN A 70 2.16 29.87 1.90
C ASN A 70 0.65 29.63 1.98
N ARG A 71 0.21 28.39 1.77
CA ARG A 71 -1.23 28.09 1.62
C ARG A 71 -2.00 28.46 2.88
N LEU A 72 -1.57 27.98 4.05
CA LEU A 72 -2.27 28.24 5.31
C LEU A 72 -2.11 29.69 5.77
N ALA A 73 -0.90 30.26 5.67
CA ALA A 73 -0.67 31.66 6.01
C ALA A 73 -1.50 32.62 5.15
N ASN A 74 -1.70 32.33 3.87
CA ASN A 74 -2.51 33.16 2.98
C ASN A 74 -4.00 33.10 3.30
N ILE A 75 -4.51 32.00 3.85
CA ILE A 75 -5.90 31.91 4.33
C ILE A 75 -6.15 32.93 5.46
N LEU A 76 -5.16 33.21 6.29
CA LEU A 76 -5.28 34.18 7.40
C LEU A 76 -5.17 35.65 6.98
N LYS A 77 -4.74 35.92 5.74
CA LYS A 77 -4.52 37.28 5.22
C LYS A 77 -5.68 37.83 4.39
N GLY A 78 -6.67 36.99 4.08
CA GLY A 78 -7.94 37.39 3.44
C GLY A 78 -8.99 37.74 4.49
#